data_AF-A0A815XEH2-F1
#
_entry.id   AF-A0A815XEH2-F1
#
_cell.length_a   1.000
_cell.length_b   1.000
_cell.length_c   1.000
_cell.angle_alpha   90.00
_cell.angle_beta   90.00
_cell.angle_gamma   90.00
#
_symmetry.space_group_name_H-M   'P 1'
#
loop_
_entity.id
_entity.type
_entity.pdbx_description
1 polymer ?
#
loop_
_entity_poly.entity_id
_entity_poly.type
_entity_poly.pdbx_seq_one_letter_code
_entity_poly.pdbx_strand_id
1 'polypeptide(L)'
;MLQRREACLHARLMTSKPFFSKTADQIASLNADDIKQVLNGFEKNKINTSSRSPQVNALLSQVKAVGGKVMGSAQSRSALRNQIHGLIFNQGVPSIFLTINPADINSRVAL
;
A
#
# COMPACT_ATOMS: atom_id res chain seq x y z
N MET A 1 8.12 18.10 13.36
CA MET A 1 7.02 19.04 13.01
C MET A 1 6.43 18.80 11.61
N LEU A 2 7.26 18.60 10.56
CA LEU A 2 6.78 18.39 9.18
C LEU A 2 5.84 17.18 9.02
N GLN A 3 6.25 16.01 9.51
CA GLN A 3 5.47 14.77 9.41
C GLN A 3 4.06 14.90 10.03
N ARG A 4 3.95 15.56 11.19
CA ARG A 4 2.66 15.79 11.85
C ARG A 4 1.75 16.67 10.99
N ARG A 5 2.30 17.75 10.42
CA ARG A 5 1.55 18.65 9.54
C ARG A 5 1.04 17.92 8.29
N GLU A 6 1.87 17.10 7.67
CA GLU A 6 1.47 16.31 6.49
C GLU A 6 0.41 15.27 6.83
N ALA A 7 0.58 14.54 7.95
CA ALA A 7 -0.41 13.58 8.41
C ALA A 7 -1.77 14.25 8.68
N CYS A 8 -1.79 15.39 9.38
CA CYS A 8 -3.01 16.16 9.65
C CYS A 8 -3.64 16.71 8.36
N LEU A 9 -2.84 17.19 7.41
CA LEU A 9 -3.33 17.67 6.11
C LEU A 9 -3.99 16.54 5.32
N HIS A 10 -3.35 15.38 5.23
CA HIS A 10 -3.91 14.22 4.54
C HIS A 10 -5.18 13.70 5.23
N ALA A 11 -5.20 13.65 6.57
CA ALA A 11 -6.39 13.30 7.32
C ALA A 11 -7.55 14.27 7.02
N ARG A 12 -7.29 15.58 7.08
CA ARG A 12 -8.29 16.61 6.75
C ARG A 12 -8.82 16.47 5.32
N LEU A 13 -7.95 16.22 4.36
CA LEU A 13 -8.36 16.03 2.96
C LEU A 13 -9.22 14.78 2.77
N MET A 14 -9.00 13.73 3.55
CA MET A 14 -9.82 12.51 3.50
C MET A 14 -11.17 12.71 4.17
N THR A 15 -11.21 13.33 5.36
CA THR A 15 -12.45 13.57 6.11
C THR A 15 -13.32 14.66 5.47
N SER A 16 -12.73 15.63 4.78
CA SER A 16 -13.46 16.69 4.08
C SER A 16 -14.20 16.21 2.82
N LYS A 17 -14.00 14.96 2.37
CA LYS A 17 -14.69 14.47 1.17
C LYS A 17 -16.15 14.15 1.48
N PRO A 18 -17.10 14.48 0.57
CA PRO A 18 -18.53 14.21 0.78
C PRO A 18 -18.87 12.72 0.86
N PHE A 19 -18.00 11.85 0.35
CA PHE A 19 -18.15 10.40 0.43
C PHE A 19 -17.76 9.82 1.80
N PHE A 20 -17.10 10.60 2.66
CA PHE A 20 -16.63 10.14 3.97
C PHE A 20 -17.80 9.80 4.90
N SER A 21 -18.83 10.64 4.97
CA SER A 21 -20.02 10.37 5.81
C SER A 21 -20.74 9.09 5.38
N LYS A 22 -21.00 8.95 4.08
CA LYS A 22 -21.63 7.74 3.52
C LYS A 22 -20.85 6.48 3.85
N THR A 23 -19.52 6.55 3.83
CA THR A 23 -18.71 5.39 4.17
C THR A 23 -18.67 5.13 5.67
N ALA A 24 -18.73 6.18 6.51
CA ALA A 24 -18.81 6.03 7.95
C ALA A 24 -20.09 5.29 8.37
N ASP A 25 -21.23 5.62 7.77
CA ASP A 25 -22.50 4.93 8.00
C ASP A 25 -22.42 3.46 7.56
N GLN A 26 -21.79 3.20 6.41
CA GLN A 26 -21.54 1.83 5.93
C GLN A 26 -20.66 1.03 6.88
N ILE A 27 -19.62 1.64 7.44
CA ILE A 27 -18.73 1.02 8.43
C ILE A 27 -19.48 0.75 9.73
N ALA A 28 -20.34 1.67 10.18
CA ALA A 28 -21.17 1.48 11.37
C ALA A 28 -22.16 0.32 11.22
N SER A 29 -22.65 0.07 10.01
CA SER A 29 -23.58 -1.02 9.70
C SER A 29 -22.94 -2.41 9.54
N LEU A 30 -21.62 -2.56 9.72
CA LEU A 30 -20.94 -3.85 9.53
C LEU A 30 -21.30 -4.85 10.63
N ASN A 31 -21.60 -6.09 10.23
CA ASN A 31 -21.73 -7.21 11.15
C ASN A 31 -20.36 -7.83 11.48
N ALA A 32 -20.16 -8.25 12.73
CA ALA A 32 -18.92 -8.86 13.20
C ALA A 32 -18.65 -10.23 12.55
N ASP A 33 -19.70 -10.98 12.21
CA ASP A 33 -19.56 -12.31 11.60
C ASP A 33 -19.02 -12.24 10.17
N ASP A 34 -19.41 -11.21 9.40
CA ASP A 34 -18.90 -10.96 8.06
C ASP A 34 -17.38 -10.69 8.09
N ILE A 35 -16.92 -9.93 9.09
CA ILE A 35 -15.49 -9.63 9.27
C ILE A 35 -14.71 -10.92 9.55
N LYS A 36 -15.22 -11.79 10.43
CA LYS A 36 -14.58 -13.08 10.76
C LYS A 36 -14.49 -13.99 9.55
N GLN A 37 -15.55 -14.06 8.74
CA GLN A 37 -15.53 -14.86 7.50
C GLN A 37 -14.45 -14.37 6.53
N VAL A 38 -14.32 -13.05 6.38
CA VAL A 38 -13.30 -12.44 5.53
C VAL A 38 -11.89 -12.69 6.08
N LEU A 39 -11.70 -12.55 7.39
CA LEU A 39 -10.41 -12.83 8.06
C LEU A 39 -9.96 -14.28 7.84
N ASN A 40 -10.86 -15.23 8.03
CA ASN A 40 -10.61 -16.65 7.78
C ASN A 40 -10.25 -16.93 6.31
N GLY A 41 -10.78 -16.12 5.38
CA GLY A 41 -10.42 -16.16 3.96
C GLY A 41 -9.00 -15.67 3.69
N PHE A 42 -8.58 -14.60 4.36
CA PHE A 42 -7.21 -14.07 4.30
C PHE A 42 -6.18 -15.07 4.82
N GLU A 43 -6.44 -15.73 5.96
CA GLU A 43 -5.54 -16.74 6.53
C GLU A 43 -5.33 -17.95 5.60
N LYS A 44 -6.38 -18.34 4.87
CA LYS A 44 -6.33 -19.45 3.93
C LYS A 44 -5.76 -19.09 2.55
N ASN A 45 -5.19 -17.88 2.38
CA ASN A 45 -4.68 -17.35 1.11
C ASN A 45 -5.69 -17.42 -0.06
N LYS A 46 -6.99 -17.54 0.23
CA LYS A 46 -8.04 -17.41 -0.79
C LYS A 46 -8.29 -15.92 -0.96
N ILE A 47 -7.50 -15.29 -1.83
CA ILE A 47 -7.67 -13.90 -2.27
C ILE A 47 -8.92 -13.82 -3.18
N ASN A 48 -10.07 -14.23 -2.66
CA ASN A 48 -11.36 -13.88 -3.23
C ASN A 48 -11.86 -12.69 -2.42
N THR A 49 -11.23 -11.54 -2.68
CA THR A 49 -11.59 -10.23 -2.09
C THR A 49 -13.00 -9.78 -2.54
N SER A 50 -13.67 -10.56 -3.39
CA SER A 50 -15.11 -10.48 -3.58
C SER A 50 -15.82 -11.10 -2.37
N SER A 51 -15.63 -10.51 -1.19
CA SER A 51 -16.55 -10.78 -0.09
C SER A 51 -17.95 -10.42 -0.57
N ARG A 52 -18.91 -11.29 -0.26
CA ARG A 52 -20.30 -11.21 -0.71
C ARG A 52 -21.02 -9.96 -0.17
N SER A 53 -20.43 -9.27 0.81
CA SER A 53 -20.96 -8.03 1.38
C SER A 53 -20.23 -6.77 0.83
N PRO A 54 -20.96 -5.83 0.21
CA PRO A 54 -20.38 -4.58 -0.32
C PRO A 54 -19.79 -3.67 0.77
N GLN A 55 -20.26 -3.80 2.00
CA GLN A 55 -19.81 -3.02 3.16
C GLN A 55 -18.36 -3.37 3.54
N VAL A 56 -17.99 -4.66 3.55
CA VAL A 56 -16.62 -5.08 3.86
C VAL A 56 -15.64 -4.59 2.78
N ASN A 57 -16.07 -4.59 1.52
CA ASN A 57 -15.28 -4.05 0.41
C ASN A 57 -15.09 -2.54 0.54
N ALA A 58 -16.12 -1.81 0.95
CA ALA A 58 -16.03 -0.39 1.27
C ALA A 58 -15.01 -0.15 2.39
N LEU A 59 -15.07 -0.92 3.48
CA LEU A 59 -14.10 -0.86 4.57
C LEU A 59 -12.67 -1.14 4.11
N LEU A 60 -12.46 -2.21 3.33
CA LEU A 60 -11.15 -2.55 2.75
C LEU A 60 -10.61 -1.44 1.85
N SER A 61 -11.48 -0.78 1.07
CA SER A 61 -11.09 0.34 0.21
C SER A 61 -10.62 1.55 1.03
N GLN A 62 -11.29 1.83 2.16
CA GLN A 62 -10.88 2.91 3.07
C GLN A 62 -9.58 2.57 3.78
N VAL A 63 -9.42 1.33 4.26
CA VAL A 63 -8.14 0.86 4.83
C VAL A 63 -7.01 0.99 3.81
N LYS A 64 -7.26 0.69 2.53
CA LYS A 64 -6.27 0.89 1.48
C LYS A 64 -5.95 2.37 1.25
N ALA A 65 -6.96 3.23 1.24
CA ALA A 65 -6.81 4.68 1.04
C ALA A 65 -6.00 5.33 2.18
N VAL A 66 -6.30 4.97 3.43
CA VAL A 66 -5.56 5.44 4.61
C VAL A 66 -4.16 4.82 4.66
N GLY A 67 -4.06 3.51 4.45
CA GLY A 67 -2.79 2.78 4.45
C GLY A 67 -1.79 3.36 3.46
N GLY A 68 -2.22 3.77 2.26
CA GLY A 68 -1.36 4.39 1.25
C GLY A 68 -0.66 5.68 1.72
N LYS A 69 -1.19 6.37 2.74
CA LYS A 69 -0.60 7.59 3.32
C LYS A 69 0.32 7.30 4.52
N VAL A 70 0.26 6.11 5.09
CA VAL A 70 1.17 5.68 6.16
C VAL A 70 2.44 5.13 5.53
N MET A 71 3.54 5.86 5.68
CA MET A 71 4.83 5.44 5.13
C MET A 71 5.24 4.08 5.73
N GLY A 72 5.64 3.14 4.87
CA GLY A 72 6.05 1.79 5.28
C GLY A 72 4.91 0.78 5.40
N SER A 73 3.65 1.16 5.13
CA SER A 73 2.55 0.21 5.03
C SER A 73 2.66 -0.64 3.76
N ALA A 74 1.92 -1.76 3.71
CA ALA A 74 1.86 -2.59 2.49
C ALA A 74 1.29 -1.80 1.29
N GLN A 75 0.32 -0.92 1.56
CA GLN A 75 -0.36 -0.12 0.55
C GLN A 75 0.52 1.04 0.07
N SER A 76 1.31 1.66 0.94
CA SER A 76 2.29 2.69 0.53
C SER A 76 3.37 2.09 -0.36
N ARG A 77 3.86 0.87 -0.04
CA ARG A 77 4.81 0.14 -0.89
C ARG A 77 4.23 -0.17 -2.26
N SER A 78 2.98 -0.60 -2.32
CA SER A 78 2.29 -0.87 -3.59
C SER A 78 2.13 0.40 -4.44
N ALA A 79 1.75 1.52 -3.81
CA ALA A 79 1.66 2.82 -4.48
C ALA A 79 3.02 3.30 -5.01
N LEU A 80 4.09 3.17 -4.20
CA LEU A 80 5.45 3.53 -4.59
C LEU A 80 5.92 2.68 -5.79
N ARG A 81 5.66 1.38 -5.78
CA ARG A 81 6.01 0.49 -6.91
C ARG A 81 5.32 0.93 -8.19
N ASN A 82 4.03 1.26 -8.14
CA ASN A 82 3.30 1.77 -9.30
C ASN A 82 3.89 3.09 -9.80
N GLN A 83 4.29 3.98 -8.89
CA GLN A 83 4.96 5.23 -9.23
C GLN A 83 6.31 4.98 -9.92
N ILE A 84 7.12 4.05 -9.40
CA ILE A 84 8.39 3.64 -10.03
C ILE A 84 8.15 3.12 -11.44
N HIS A 85 7.16 2.25 -11.64
CA HIS A 85 6.83 1.76 -12.99
C HIS A 85 6.39 2.89 -13.93
N GLY A 86 5.58 3.84 -13.47
CA GLY A 86 5.18 5.00 -14.26
C GLY A 86 6.36 5.90 -14.64
N LEU A 87 7.31 6.09 -13.71
CA LEU A 87 8.54 6.81 -13.97
C LEU A 87 9.43 6.08 -14.98
N ILE A 88 9.57 4.75 -14.86
CA ILE A 88 10.33 3.94 -15.82
C ILE A 88 9.73 4.06 -17.23
N PHE A 89 8.40 4.02 -17.34
CA PHE A 89 7.72 4.17 -18.62
C PHE A 89 7.96 5.55 -19.26
N ASN A 90 7.95 6.61 -18.45
CA ASN A 90 8.06 7.99 -18.94
C ASN A 90 9.52 8.47 -19.14
N GLN A 91 10.43 8.07 -18.25
CA GLN A 91 11.80 8.58 -18.17
C GLN A 91 12.86 7.54 -18.54
N GLY A 92 12.44 6.30 -18.80
CA GLY A 92 13.34 5.18 -19.05
C GLY A 92 13.75 4.46 -17.76
N VAL A 93 14.39 3.30 -17.93
CA VAL A 93 14.86 2.48 -16.82
C VAL A 93 16.06 3.19 -16.16
N PRO A 94 16.12 3.30 -14.82
CA PRO A 94 17.31 3.79 -14.15
C PRO A 94 18.49 2.88 -14.46
N SER A 95 19.54 3.40 -15.10
CA SER A 95 20.78 2.69 -15.34
C SER A 95 21.69 2.80 -14.12
N ILE A 96 22.13 1.66 -13.59
CA ILE A 96 23.14 1.61 -12.53
C ILE A 96 24.49 1.38 -13.22
N PHE A 97 25.35 2.39 -13.21
CA PHE A 97 26.75 2.23 -13.59
C PHE A 97 27.54 1.80 -12.35
N LEU A 98 27.94 0.54 -12.31
CA LEU A 98 28.77 -0.02 -11.25
C LEU A 98 30.13 -0.40 -11.84
N THR A 99 31.16 0.36 -11.47
CA THR A 99 32.55 -0.03 -11.75
C THR A 99 33.03 -0.90 -10.60
N ILE A 100 33.03 -2.22 -10.82
CA ILE A 100 33.70 -3.15 -9.90
C ILE A 100 35.17 -3.18 -10.30
N ASN A 101 36.05 -2.68 -9.45
CA ASN A 101 37.48 -2.89 -9.57
C ASN A 101 37.87 -4.05 -8.65
N PRO A 102 37.82 -5.32 -9.11
CA PRO A 102 38.30 -6.43 -8.30
C PRO A 102 39.81 -6.23 -8.10
N ALA A 103 40.23 -6.04 -6.85
CA ALA A 103 41.64 -6.01 -6.54
C ALA A 103 42.24 -7.40 -6.85
N ASP A 104 43.13 -7.47 -7.82
CA ASP A 104 43.74 -8.71 -8.34
C ASP A 104 44.43 -9.53 -7.24
N ILE A 105 44.92 -8.83 -6.21
CA ILE A 105 45.58 -9.37 -5.01
C ILE A 105 44.73 -10.34 -4.17
N ASN A 106 43.40 -10.34 -4.30
CA ASN A 106 42.50 -11.24 -3.56
C ASN A 106 41.82 -12.30 -4.43
N SER A 107 42.21 -12.43 -5.71
CA SER A 107 41.66 -13.46 -6.61
C SER A 107 42.25 -14.84 -6.29
N ARG A 108 41.42 -15.77 -5.80
CA ARG A 108 41.82 -17.17 -5.56
C ARG A 108 41.93 -18.02 -6.84
N VAL A 109 41.71 -17.42 -8.01
CA VAL A 109 41.72 -18.13 -9.30
C VAL A 109 43.13 -18.17 -9.93
N ALA A 110 44.04 -17.33 -9.45
CA ALA A 110 45.41 -17.21 -9.96
C ALA A 110 46.49 -17.85 -9.06
N LEU A 111 46.11 -18.67 -8.07
CA LEU A 111 47.02 -19.47 -7.25
C LEU A 111 46.79 -20.96 -7.46
#